data_AF-A0A7V5YHB1-F1
#
_entry.id   AF-A0A7V5YHB1-F1
#
_cell.length_a   1.000
_cell.length_b   1.000
_cell.length_c   1.000
_cell.angle_alpha   90.00
_cell.angle_beta   90.00
_cell.angle_gamma   90.00
#
_symmetry.space_group_name_H-M   'P 1'
#
loop_
_entity.id
_entity.type
_entity.pdbx_description
1 polymer ?
#
loop_
_entity_poly.entity_id
_entity_poly.type
_entity_poly.pdbx_seq_one_letter_code
_entity_poly.pdbx_strand_id
1 'polypeptide(L)'
;MDILWKGIIGGFVTGLIAWMAKRGTLLPGIIPLFPTFAIIALFIVGRDAGASSFQQVLISGMKALPAYFAFSVASYLAIYYLDYRLAILIGIVCWAIVALGIFLIPGGH
;
A
#
# COMPACT_ATOMS: atom_id res chain seq x y z
N MET A 1 -21.96 7.04 -10.65
CA MET A 1 -21.81 7.83 -9.40
C MET A 1 -20.80 7.22 -8.44
N ASP A 2 -20.75 5.90 -8.28
CA ASP A 2 -19.90 5.21 -7.30
C ASP A 2 -18.38 5.35 -7.56
N ILE A 3 -17.97 5.28 -8.83
CA ILE A 3 -16.57 5.50 -9.27
C ILE A 3 -16.13 6.95 -9.07
N LEU A 4 -17.03 7.91 -9.30
CA LEU A 4 -16.73 9.35 -9.20
C LEU A 4 -16.38 9.71 -7.75
N TRP A 5 -17.16 9.19 -6.78
CA TRP A 5 -16.91 9.41 -5.36
C TRP A 5 -15.59 8.79 -4.88
N LYS A 6 -15.30 7.55 -5.30
CA LYS A 6 -14.03 6.87 -4.97
C LYS A 6 -12.82 7.66 -5.52
N GLY A 7 -12.95 8.23 -6.73
CA GLY A 7 -11.94 9.10 -7.33
C GLY A 7 -11.72 10.40 -6.56
N ILE A 8 -12.80 11.05 -6.10
CA ILE A 8 -12.71 12.28 -5.28
C ILE A 8 -11.99 12.01 -3.96
N ILE A 9 -12.31 10.89 -3.29
CA ILE A 9 -11.64 10.51 -2.03
C ILE A 9 -10.15 10.27 -2.26
N GLY A 10 -9.79 9.52 -3.31
CA GLY A 10 -8.39 9.29 -3.68
C GLY A 10 -7.65 10.61 -3.95
N GLY A 11 -8.23 11.47 -4.79
CA GLY A 11 -7.66 12.79 -5.10
C GLY A 11 -7.53 13.70 -3.88
N PHE A 12 -8.50 13.66 -2.97
CA PHE A 12 -8.44 14.40 -1.70
C PHE A 12 -7.27 13.93 -0.83
N VAL A 13 -7.10 12.61 -0.66
CA VAL A 13 -5.98 12.05 0.11
C VAL A 13 -4.64 12.42 -0.53
N THR A 14 -4.52 12.32 -1.86
CA THR A 14 -3.31 12.75 -2.58
C THR A 14 -3.03 14.25 -2.40
N GLY A 15 -4.06 15.09 -2.48
CA GLY A 15 -3.95 16.53 -2.24
C GLY A 15 -3.51 16.86 -0.81
N LEU A 16 -4.03 16.12 0.17
CA LEU A 16 -3.64 16.25 1.56
C LEU A 16 -2.15 15.92 1.72
N ILE A 17 -1.70 14.75 1.23
CA ILE A 17 -0.28 14.32 1.26
C ILE A 17 0.62 15.42 0.67
N ALA A 18 0.26 15.95 -0.50
CA ALA A 18 1.04 17.00 -1.18
C ALA A 18 1.10 18.30 -0.36
N TRP A 19 0.01 18.67 0.31
CA TRP A 19 -0.03 19.84 1.18
C TRP A 19 0.80 19.66 2.44
N MET A 20 0.75 18.48 3.07
CA MET A 20 1.54 18.18 4.27
C MET A 20 3.03 18.00 3.97
N ALA A 21 3.39 17.55 2.78
CA ALA A 21 4.79 17.47 2.35
C ALA A 21 5.50 18.83 2.37
N LYS A 22 4.74 19.94 2.26
CA LYS A 22 5.28 21.29 2.40
C LYS A 22 5.55 21.70 3.85
N ARG A 23 4.97 21.00 4.82
CA ARG A 23 5.00 21.34 6.26
C ARG A 23 5.91 20.44 7.08
N GLY A 24 6.44 19.37 6.48
CA GLY A 24 7.34 18.41 7.11
C GLY A 24 7.29 17.05 6.43
N THR A 25 8.21 16.16 6.82
CA THR A 25 8.38 14.85 6.19
C THR A 25 7.65 13.71 6.92
N LEU A 26 7.23 13.93 8.18
CA LEU A 26 6.60 12.91 9.02
C LEU A 26 5.21 12.49 8.47
N LEU A 27 4.32 13.46 8.28
CA LEU A 27 2.93 13.20 7.86
C LEU A 27 2.81 12.58 6.46
N PRO A 28 3.59 13.01 5.44
CA PRO A 28 3.61 12.33 4.14
C PRO A 28 4.03 10.86 4.20
N GLY A 29 4.82 10.45 5.21
CA GLY A 29 5.18 9.05 5.40
C GLY A 29 4.08 8.22 6.07
N ILE A 30 3.31 8.82 6.98
CA ILE A 30 2.28 8.12 7.77
C ILE A 30 0.96 8.04 7.03
N ILE A 31 0.57 9.06 6.29
CA ILE A 31 -0.78 9.15 5.73
C ILE A 31 -1.06 8.16 4.60
N PRO A 32 -0.09 7.84 3.72
CA PRO A 32 -0.25 6.73 2.78
C PRO A 32 -0.43 5.35 3.46
N LEU A 33 0.04 5.19 4.71
CA LEU A 33 -0.17 3.95 5.48
C LEU A 33 -1.58 3.83 6.03
N PHE A 34 -2.37 4.91 6.04
CA PHE A 34 -3.74 4.84 6.49
C PHE A 34 -4.51 3.86 5.59
N PRO A 35 -5.21 2.85 6.16
CA PRO A 35 -5.70 1.69 5.41
C PRO A 35 -6.96 1.98 4.60
N THR A 36 -7.09 3.13 3.94
CA THR A 36 -8.31 3.53 3.21
C THR A 36 -8.72 2.49 2.17
N PHE A 37 -7.78 2.04 1.33
CA PHE A 37 -8.07 1.02 0.32
C PHE A 37 -8.44 -0.32 0.94
N ALA A 38 -7.78 -0.70 2.05
CA ALA A 38 -8.12 -1.92 2.78
C ALA A 38 -9.52 -1.84 3.40
N ILE A 39 -9.91 -0.70 3.99
CA ILE A 39 -11.26 -0.47 4.51
C ILE A 39 -12.30 -0.64 3.41
N ILE A 40 -12.08 -0.06 2.22
CA ILE A 40 -13.00 -0.21 1.08
C ILE A 40 -13.12 -1.68 0.66
N ALA A 41 -12.00 -2.38 0.53
CA ALA A 41 -12.00 -3.80 0.16
C ALA A 41 -12.73 -4.66 1.21
N LEU A 42 -12.47 -4.42 2.49
CA LEU A 42 -13.10 -5.12 3.61
C LEU A 42 -14.60 -4.86 3.68
N PHE A 43 -15.06 -3.63 3.42
CA PHE A 43 -16.49 -3.32 3.36
C PHE A 43 -17.19 -4.02 2.20
N ILE A 44 -16.60 -3.99 1.00
CA ILE A 44 -17.16 -4.64 -0.18
C ILE A 44 -17.26 -6.16 0.05
N VAL A 45 -16.15 -6.78 0.45
CA VAL A 45 -16.09 -8.24 0.65
C VAL A 45 -16.94 -8.68 1.84
N GLY A 46 -16.92 -7.92 2.95
CA GLY A 46 -17.74 -8.23 4.11
C GLY A 46 -19.25 -8.15 3.82
N ARG A 47 -19.67 -7.20 2.99
CA ARG A 47 -21.06 -7.06 2.56
C ARG A 47 -21.49 -8.15 1.58
N ASP A 48 -20.66 -8.43 0.57
CA ASP A 48 -21.09 -9.23 -0.59
C ASP A 48 -20.71 -10.72 -0.47
N ALA A 49 -19.64 -11.06 0.28
CA ALA A 49 -19.10 -12.42 0.39
C ALA A 49 -19.07 -12.98 1.83
N GLY A 50 -19.46 -12.17 2.83
CA GLY A 50 -19.63 -12.60 4.21
C GLY A 50 -18.34 -12.73 5.03
N ALA A 51 -18.48 -13.24 6.26
CA ALA A 51 -17.42 -13.19 7.28
C ALA A 51 -16.18 -14.04 6.96
N SER A 52 -16.33 -15.18 6.29
CA SER A 52 -15.18 -16.03 5.93
C SER A 52 -14.28 -15.34 4.91
N SER A 53 -14.85 -14.74 3.87
CA SER A 53 -14.10 -13.97 2.87
C SER A 53 -13.49 -12.70 3.46
N PHE A 54 -14.17 -12.03 4.40
CA PHE A 54 -13.61 -10.91 5.14
C PHE A 54 -12.32 -11.29 5.88
N GLN A 55 -12.31 -12.42 6.59
CA GLN A 55 -11.12 -12.93 7.28
C GLN A 55 -9.98 -13.25 6.30
N GLN A 56 -10.29 -13.85 5.16
CA GLN A 56 -9.29 -14.14 4.13
C GLN A 56 -8.64 -12.86 3.57
N VAL A 57 -9.43 -11.79 3.38
CA VAL A 57 -8.92 -10.48 2.94
C VAL A 57 -8.05 -9.82 4.00
N LEU A 58 -8.40 -9.94 5.29
CA LEU A 58 -7.52 -9.47 6.37
C LEU A 58 -6.19 -10.24 6.37
N ILE A 59 -6.24 -11.57 6.25
CA ILE A 59 -5.04 -12.42 6.23
C ILE A 59 -4.18 -12.09 5.02
N SER A 60 -4.75 -11.93 3.83
CA SER A 60 -3.99 -11.55 2.63
C SER A 60 -3.39 -10.15 2.75
N GLY A 61 -4.12 -9.20 3.35
CA GLY A 61 -3.60 -7.87 3.66
C GLY A 61 -2.40 -7.91 4.62
N MET A 62 -2.48 -8.71 5.69
CA MET A 62 -1.36 -8.91 6.62
C MET A 62 -0.16 -9.58 5.94
N LYS A 63 -0.41 -10.58 5.08
CA LYS A 63 0.63 -11.24 4.27
C LYS A 63 1.33 -10.28 3.31
N ALA A 64 0.72 -9.16 2.92
CA ALA A 64 1.35 -8.16 2.05
C ALA A 64 2.28 -7.18 2.80
N LEU A 65 2.23 -7.10 4.14
CA LEU A 65 3.05 -6.17 4.93
C LEU A 65 4.57 -6.34 4.71
N PRO A 66 5.15 -7.55 4.62
CA PRO A 66 6.56 -7.73 4.33
C PRO A 66 6.99 -7.10 3.00
N ALA A 67 6.14 -7.11 1.98
CA ALA A 67 6.44 -6.46 0.70
C ALA A 67 6.55 -4.95 0.84
N TYR A 68 5.65 -4.32 1.62
CA TYR A 68 5.73 -2.89 1.93
C TYR A 68 6.99 -2.54 2.74
N PHE A 69 7.35 -3.39 3.69
CA PHE A 69 8.59 -3.20 4.45
C PHE A 69 9.83 -3.29 3.54
N ALA A 70 9.85 -4.26 2.63
CA ALA A 70 10.92 -4.41 1.64
C ALA A 70 11.04 -3.19 0.71
N PHE A 71 9.91 -2.65 0.23
CA PHE A 71 9.87 -1.38 -0.51
C PHE A 71 10.57 -0.25 0.24
N SER A 72 10.21 -0.08 1.51
CA SER A 72 10.66 1.03 2.35
C SER A 72 12.16 0.92 2.63
N VAL A 73 12.63 -0.27 3.03
CA VAL A 73 14.06 -0.53 3.30
C VAL A 73 14.89 -0.36 2.03
N ALA A 74 14.46 -0.93 0.90
CA ALA A 74 15.18 -0.83 -0.35
C ALA A 74 15.30 0.62 -0.84
N SER A 75 14.21 1.39 -0.78
CA SER A 75 14.22 2.81 -1.15
C SER A 75 15.12 3.62 -0.22
N TYR A 76 15.07 3.34 1.08
CA TYR A 76 15.90 4.00 2.09
C TYR A 76 17.39 3.70 1.92
N LEU A 77 17.76 2.48 1.54
CA LEU A 77 19.16 2.14 1.29
C LEU A 77 19.64 2.71 -0.06
N ALA A 78 18.78 2.72 -1.08
CA ALA A 78 19.13 3.19 -2.41
C ALA A 78 19.36 4.72 -2.47
N ILE A 79 18.63 5.52 -1.68
CA ILE A 79 18.76 6.99 -1.70
C ILE A 79 20.13 7.49 -1.23
N TYR A 80 20.92 6.67 -0.53
CA TYR A 80 22.30 7.01 -0.18
C TYR A 80 23.25 7.08 -1.39
N TYR A 81 22.91 6.40 -2.48
CA TYR A 81 23.79 6.23 -3.64
C TYR A 81 23.18 6.73 -4.95
N LEU A 82 21.85 6.88 -5.00
CA LEU A 82 21.08 7.18 -6.22
C LEU A 82 20.10 8.32 -5.98
N ASP A 83 19.59 8.92 -7.06
CA ASP A 83 18.51 9.90 -6.94
C ASP A 83 17.17 9.25 -6.55
N TYR A 84 16.23 10.08 -6.10
CA TYR A 84 14.94 9.62 -5.57
C TYR A 84 14.11 8.79 -6.56
N ARG A 85 14.22 9.03 -7.88
CA ARG A 85 13.45 8.30 -8.89
C ARG A 85 13.93 6.86 -8.98
N LEU A 86 15.24 6.67 -9.01
CA LEU A 86 15.87 5.35 -9.01
C LEU A 86 15.67 4.63 -7.68
N ALA A 87 15.76 5.34 -6.55
CA ALA A 87 15.51 4.76 -5.23
C ALA A 87 14.08 4.21 -5.12
N ILE A 88 13.07 4.95 -5.58
CA ILE A 88 11.68 4.49 -5.64
C ILE A 88 11.53 3.29 -6.58
N LEU A 89 12.16 3.33 -7.76
CA LEU A 89 12.07 2.22 -8.72
C LEU A 89 12.63 0.92 -8.15
N ILE A 90 13.79 0.98 -7.48
CA ILE A 90 14.38 -0.17 -6.79
C ILE A 90 13.43 -0.68 -5.69
N GLY A 91 12.84 0.23 -4.91
CA GLY A 91 11.80 -0.11 -3.94
C GLY A 91 10.65 -0.88 -4.56
N ILE A 92 10.12 -0.42 -5.70
CA ILE A 92 9.01 -1.06 -6.43
C ILE A 92 9.40 -2.49 -6.89
N VAL A 93 10.62 -2.65 -7.40
CA VAL A 93 11.12 -3.97 -7.83
C VAL A 93 11.23 -4.92 -6.63
N CYS A 94 11.82 -4.47 -5.51
CA CYS A 94 11.89 -5.27 -4.29
C CYS A 94 10.50 -5.64 -3.75
N TRP A 95 9.57 -4.69 -3.74
CA TRP A 95 8.18 -4.93 -3.38
C TRP A 95 7.56 -6.05 -4.23
N ALA A 96 7.72 -5.96 -5.56
CA ALA A 96 7.15 -6.93 -6.49
C ALA A 96 7.72 -8.33 -6.26
N ILE A 97 9.04 -8.45 -6.10
CA ILE A 97 9.70 -9.74 -5.83
C ILE A 97 9.16 -10.38 -4.55
N VAL A 98 9.04 -9.61 -3.46
CA VAL A 98 8.55 -10.13 -2.17
C VAL A 98 7.06 -10.49 -2.26
N ALA A 99 6.24 -9.64 -2.88
CA ALA A 99 4.82 -9.92 -3.08
C ALA A 99 4.62 -11.20 -3.92
N LEU A 100 5.34 -11.33 -5.03
CA LEU A 100 5.29 -12.53 -5.88
C LEU A 100 5.73 -13.77 -5.11
N GLY A 101 6.80 -13.69 -4.30
CA GLY A 101 7.22 -14.79 -3.45
C GLY A 101 6.14 -15.22 -2.44
N ILE A 102 5.40 -14.27 -1.86
CA ILE A 102 4.36 -14.57 -0.86
C ILE A 102 3.10 -15.18 -1.50
N PHE A 103 2.70 -14.69 -2.67
CA PHE A 103 1.42 -15.06 -3.29
C PHE A 103 1.50 -16.09 -4.41
N LEU A 104 2.67 -16.31 -5.04
CA LEU A 104 2.84 -17.30 -6.12
C LEU A 104 3.51 -18.59 -5.67
N ILE A 105 4.23 -18.61 -4.53
CA ILE A 105 4.84 -19.84 -4.04
C ILE A 105 3.73 -20.73 -3.46
N PRO A 106 3.50 -21.95 -4.00
CA PRO A 106 2.45 -22.84 -3.54
C PRO A 106 2.75 -23.28 -2.10
N GLY A 107 1.94 -22.82 -1.14
CA GLY A 107 2.14 -23.06 0.29
C GLY A 107 1.56 -21.98 1.20
N GLY A 108 1.14 -20.84 0.63
CA GLY A 108 0.59 -19.70 1.36
C GLY A 108 -0.94 -19.54 1.33
N HIS A 109 -1.73 -20.59 1.04
CA HIS A 109 -3.19 -20.56 1.13
C HIS A 109 -3.69 -21.36 2.33
#